data_AF-A0A848LAZ0-F1
#
_entry.id   AF-A0A848LAZ0-F1
#
_cell.length_a   1.000
_cell.length_b   1.000
_cell.length_c   1.000
_cell.angle_alpha   90.00
_cell.angle_beta   90.00
_cell.angle_gamma   90.00
#
_symmetry.space_group_name_H-M   'P 1'
#
loop_
_entity.id
_entity.type
_entity.pdbx_description
1 polymer ?
#
loop_
_entity_poly.entity_id
_entity_poly.type
_entity_poly.pdbx_seq_one_letter_code
_entity_poly.pdbx_strand_id
1 'polypeptide(L)'
;MLMTLLLVVLAASPCSPSETTAVCQCKQGVASACEALRQTDPKLAAKLEQEAAQRAQQASKPVVLTGQQHHVISKRIADVLSKHDTLKGLYQARDPRFVTQAVDKAAHNGYQHWHRQVDEEVVTWLWNNRTATPAQFEAFLRSIYSRPEMLARFPNGF
;
A
#
# COMPACT_ATOMS: atom_id res chain seq x y z
N MET A 1 -10.32 -46.76 -3.36
CA MET A 1 -10.60 -45.63 -2.43
C MET A 1 -9.36 -44.80 -2.06
N LEU A 2 -8.19 -45.01 -2.71
CA LEU A 2 -6.98 -44.22 -2.43
C LEU A 2 -6.83 -42.95 -3.31
N MET A 3 -7.47 -42.90 -4.49
CA MET A 3 -7.39 -41.73 -5.40
C MET A 3 -8.23 -40.53 -4.96
N THR A 4 -9.29 -40.74 -4.17
CA THR A 4 -10.13 -39.65 -3.66
C THR A 4 -9.51 -38.92 -2.46
N LEU A 5 -8.53 -39.52 -1.76
CA LEU A 5 -7.83 -38.86 -0.65
C LEU A 5 -6.77 -37.85 -1.10
N LEU A 6 -6.20 -37.99 -2.31
CA LEU A 6 -5.11 -37.11 -2.79
C LEU A 6 -5.63 -35.72 -3.21
N LEU A 7 -6.89 -35.62 -3.66
CA LEU A 7 -7.51 -34.36 -4.09
C LEU A 7 -7.88 -33.42 -2.91
N VAL A 8 -8.10 -33.96 -1.71
CA VAL A 8 -8.53 -33.15 -0.54
C VAL A 8 -7.37 -32.37 0.08
N VAL A 9 -6.14 -32.86 -0.04
CA VAL A 9 -4.96 -32.22 0.58
C VAL A 9 -4.55 -30.92 -0.12
N LEU A 10 -4.75 -30.82 -1.44
CA LEU A 10 -4.33 -29.65 -2.24
C LEU A 10 -5.16 -28.39 -1.95
N ALA A 11 -6.42 -28.52 -1.49
CA ALA A 11 -7.27 -27.36 -1.23
C ALA A 11 -6.85 -26.57 0.03
N ALA A 12 -6.16 -27.20 0.98
CA ALA A 12 -5.74 -26.59 2.24
C ALA A 12 -4.37 -25.90 2.15
N SER A 13 -3.58 -26.17 1.12
CA SER A 13 -2.26 -25.58 0.94
C SER A 13 -2.35 -24.09 0.59
N PRO A 14 -1.42 -23.25 1.10
CA PRO A 14 -1.26 -21.89 0.63
C PRO A 14 -0.77 -21.93 -0.82
N CYS A 15 -1.50 -21.27 -1.71
CA CYS A 15 -1.11 -21.14 -3.11
C CYS A 15 0.14 -20.28 -3.22
N SER A 16 1.16 -20.77 -3.93
CA SER A 16 2.30 -19.94 -4.33
C SER A 16 1.89 -18.97 -5.43
N PRO A 17 2.46 -17.75 -5.50
CA PRO A 17 2.27 -16.84 -6.64
C PRO A 17 2.67 -17.44 -7.99
N SER A 18 3.55 -18.45 -8.01
CA SER A 18 3.98 -19.16 -9.21
C SER A 18 3.09 -20.35 -9.60
N GLU A 19 2.08 -20.70 -8.79
CA GLU A 19 1.21 -21.83 -9.05
C GLU A 19 0.06 -21.44 -9.97
N THR A 20 -0.03 -22.10 -11.13
CA THR A 20 -0.99 -21.78 -12.19
C THR A 20 -2.19 -22.72 -12.24
N THR A 21 -2.42 -23.49 -11.17
CA THR A 21 -3.57 -24.40 -11.09
C THR A 21 -4.88 -23.59 -11.07
N ALA A 22 -5.93 -24.15 -11.67
CA ALA A 22 -7.26 -23.51 -11.68
C ALA A 22 -7.77 -23.22 -10.25
N VAL A 23 -7.44 -24.10 -9.29
CA VAL A 23 -7.73 -23.92 -7.86
C VAL A 23 -7.03 -22.67 -7.31
N CYS A 24 -5.73 -22.51 -7.55
CA CYS A 24 -4.98 -21.39 -7.00
C CYS A 24 -5.31 -20.06 -7.67
N GLN A 25 -5.50 -20.06 -8.98
CA GLN A 25 -5.94 -18.87 -9.71
C GLN A 25 -7.37 -18.46 -9.30
N CYS A 26 -8.27 -19.42 -9.07
CA CYS A 26 -9.61 -19.10 -8.55
C CYS A 26 -9.54 -18.52 -7.13
N LYS A 27 -8.70 -19.09 -6.25
CA LYS A 27 -8.46 -18.56 -4.89
C LYS A 27 -7.85 -17.14 -4.88
N GLN A 28 -7.18 -16.75 -5.97
CA GLN A 28 -6.66 -15.40 -6.21
C GLN A 28 -7.67 -14.46 -6.90
N GLY A 29 -8.87 -14.94 -7.23
CA GLY A 29 -9.94 -14.13 -7.82
C GLY A 29 -9.95 -14.07 -9.35
N VAL A 30 -9.24 -14.97 -10.05
CA VAL A 30 -9.25 -15.04 -11.52
C VAL A 30 -10.56 -15.70 -11.98
N ALA A 31 -11.46 -14.90 -12.56
CA ALA A 31 -12.81 -15.35 -12.95
C ALA A 31 -12.82 -16.54 -13.92
N SER A 32 -11.94 -16.54 -14.93
CA SER A 32 -11.83 -17.64 -15.90
C SER A 32 -11.36 -18.95 -15.26
N ALA A 33 -10.50 -18.88 -14.23
CA ALA A 33 -10.06 -20.05 -13.49
C ALA A 33 -11.15 -20.61 -12.57
N CYS A 34 -11.96 -19.74 -11.94
CA CYS A 34 -13.13 -20.17 -11.19
C CYS A 34 -14.18 -20.82 -12.09
N GLU A 35 -14.37 -20.32 -13.32
CA GLU A 35 -15.27 -20.95 -14.30
C GLU A 35 -14.78 -22.33 -14.74
N ALA A 36 -13.49 -22.48 -15.02
CA ALA A 36 -12.89 -23.79 -15.32
C ALA A 36 -13.04 -24.77 -14.14
N LEU A 37 -12.89 -24.30 -12.91
CA LEU A 37 -13.09 -25.11 -11.72
C LEU A 37 -14.57 -25.49 -11.53
N ARG A 38 -15.51 -24.59 -11.85
CA ARG A 38 -16.96 -24.85 -11.75
C ARG A 38 -17.41 -26.04 -12.60
N GLN A 39 -16.76 -26.28 -13.74
CA GLN A 39 -17.04 -27.42 -14.61
C GLN A 39 -16.62 -28.77 -14.01
N THR A 40 -15.65 -28.78 -13.09
CA THR A 40 -15.06 -30.01 -12.53
C THR A 40 -15.45 -30.23 -11.07
N ASP A 41 -15.51 -29.17 -10.27
CA ASP A 41 -15.95 -29.17 -8.88
C ASP A 41 -16.71 -27.87 -8.54
N PRO A 42 -18.03 -27.83 -8.79
CA PRO A 42 -18.85 -26.63 -8.55
C PRO A 42 -18.93 -26.25 -7.07
N LYS A 43 -18.78 -27.21 -6.14
CA LYS A 43 -18.81 -26.93 -4.70
C LYS A 43 -17.52 -26.25 -4.26
N LEU A 44 -16.37 -26.70 -4.75
CA LEU A 44 -15.08 -26.08 -4.46
C LEU A 44 -15.00 -24.68 -5.07
N ALA A 45 -15.45 -24.49 -6.32
CA ALA A 45 -15.50 -23.18 -6.96
C ALA A 45 -16.33 -22.17 -6.14
N ALA A 46 -17.55 -22.55 -5.74
CA ALA A 46 -18.42 -21.68 -4.93
C ALA A 46 -17.78 -21.31 -3.58
N LYS A 47 -17.09 -22.26 -2.93
CA LYS A 47 -16.37 -22.00 -1.68
C LYS A 47 -15.23 -21.00 -1.88
N LEU A 48 -14.40 -21.18 -2.91
CA LEU A 48 -13.26 -20.29 -3.18
C LEU A 48 -13.73 -18.88 -3.57
N GLU A 49 -14.80 -18.75 -4.33
CA GLU A 49 -15.40 -17.46 -4.67
C GLU A 49 -15.95 -16.74 -3.42
N GLN A 50 -16.61 -17.48 -2.51
CA GLN A 50 -17.04 -16.90 -1.23
C GLN A 50 -15.87 -16.45 -0.38
N GLU A 51 -14.80 -17.23 -0.28
CA GLU A 51 -13.58 -16.86 0.43
C GLU A 51 -12.90 -15.63 -0.19
N ALA A 52 -12.82 -15.57 -1.52
CA ALA A 52 -12.28 -14.42 -2.25
C ALA A 52 -13.13 -13.16 -2.02
N ALA A 53 -14.46 -13.29 -2.09
CA ALA A 53 -15.38 -12.19 -1.80
C ALA A 53 -15.26 -11.69 -0.36
N GLN A 54 -15.14 -12.60 0.62
CA GLN A 54 -14.92 -12.23 2.02
C GLN A 54 -13.58 -11.51 2.22
N ARG A 55 -12.50 -11.96 1.56
CA ARG A 55 -11.19 -11.29 1.59
C ARG A 55 -11.26 -9.91 0.97
N ALA A 56 -11.90 -9.78 -0.19
CA ALA A 56 -12.12 -8.49 -0.84
C ALA A 56 -12.94 -7.55 0.05
N GLN A 57 -14.00 -8.05 0.68
CA GLN A 57 -14.81 -7.29 1.62
C GLN A 57 -14.04 -6.88 2.88
N GLN A 58 -13.17 -7.75 3.41
CA GLN A 58 -12.29 -7.41 4.53
C GLN A 58 -11.26 -6.35 4.12
N ALA A 59 -10.66 -6.47 2.94
CA ALA A 59 -9.73 -5.47 2.41
C ALA A 59 -10.42 -4.13 2.12
N SER A 60 -11.72 -4.13 1.81
CA SER A 60 -12.50 -2.92 1.54
C SER A 60 -13.16 -2.32 2.79
N LYS A 61 -12.98 -2.90 3.99
CA LYS A 61 -13.55 -2.32 5.21
C LYS A 61 -12.88 -0.96 5.46
N PRO A 62 -13.66 0.13 5.57
CA PRO A 62 -13.09 1.44 5.83
C PRO A 62 -12.35 1.42 7.17
N VAL A 63 -11.06 1.75 7.13
CA VAL A 63 -10.26 1.93 8.33
C VAL A 63 -10.71 3.24 8.97
N VAL A 64 -11.29 3.17 10.17
CA VAL A 64 -11.64 4.38 10.92
C VAL A 64 -10.35 5.03 11.39
N LEU A 65 -10.03 6.19 10.84
CA LEU A 65 -8.82 6.94 11.15
C LEU A 65 -9.06 7.82 12.37
N THR A 66 -8.37 7.50 13.47
CA THR A 66 -8.45 8.24 14.73
C THR A 66 -7.17 9.00 15.06
N GLY A 67 -6.14 8.86 14.23
CA GLY A 67 -4.85 9.48 14.40
C GLY A 67 -4.82 10.95 14.04
N GLN A 68 -3.68 11.57 14.34
CA GLN A 68 -3.43 12.98 14.06
C GLN A 68 -3.15 13.21 12.57
N GLN A 69 -3.42 14.44 12.12
CA GLN A 69 -2.97 14.90 10.81
C GLN A 69 -1.45 15.05 10.81
N HIS A 70 -0.83 14.56 9.75
CA HIS A 70 0.60 14.58 9.50
C HIS A 70 0.88 15.43 8.27
N HIS A 71 1.77 16.41 8.43
CA HIS A 71 2.22 17.26 7.33
C HIS A 71 3.48 16.67 6.70
N VAL A 72 3.36 16.26 5.44
CA VAL A 72 4.45 15.62 4.69
C VAL A 72 5.60 16.58 4.44
N ILE A 73 5.30 17.84 4.15
CA ILE A 73 6.32 18.89 3.98
C ILE A 73 6.62 19.52 5.34
N SER A 74 7.65 18.98 6.01
CA SER A 74 8.17 19.53 7.25
C SER A 74 8.84 20.89 7.03
N LYS A 75 9.13 21.60 8.14
CA LYS A 75 9.91 22.85 8.06
C LYS A 75 11.30 22.61 7.44
N ARG A 76 11.95 21.49 7.77
CA ARG A 76 13.27 21.14 7.23
C ARG A 76 13.23 20.96 5.71
N ILE A 77 12.24 20.24 5.20
CA ILE A 77 12.05 20.05 3.76
C ILE A 77 11.76 21.40 3.08
N ALA A 78 10.85 22.20 3.63
CA ALA A 78 10.53 23.52 3.09
C ALA A 78 11.74 24.46 3.03
N ASP A 79 12.60 24.45 4.07
CA ASP A 79 13.82 25.25 4.09
C ASP A 79 14.80 24.85 2.97
N VAL A 80 14.87 23.56 2.59
CA VAL A 80 15.68 23.09 1.45
C VAL A 80 15.01 23.41 0.12
N LEU A 81 13.69 23.23 0.00
CA LEU A 81 12.93 23.61 -1.19
C LEU A 81 13.09 25.10 -1.52
N SER A 82 13.16 25.97 -0.52
CA SER A 82 13.37 27.42 -0.71
C SER A 82 14.68 27.75 -1.46
N LYS A 83 15.65 26.82 -1.41
CA LYS A 83 16.96 26.94 -2.06
C LYS A 83 17.06 26.13 -3.34
N HIS A 84 16.02 25.40 -3.76
CA HIS A 84 16.03 24.53 -4.93
C HIS A 84 15.96 25.34 -6.23
N ASP A 85 16.58 24.87 -7.32
CA ASP A 85 16.74 25.71 -8.53
C ASP A 85 15.39 25.92 -9.22
N THR A 86 14.56 24.87 -9.25
CA THR A 86 13.26 24.81 -9.94
C THR A 86 12.03 24.80 -9.02
N LEU A 87 12.18 24.42 -7.74
CA LEU A 87 11.05 24.19 -6.82
C LEU A 87 10.87 25.32 -5.78
N LYS A 88 11.80 26.28 -5.73
CA LYS A 88 11.72 27.43 -4.81
C LYS A 88 10.42 28.22 -5.02
N GLY A 89 9.74 28.50 -3.91
CA GLY A 89 8.47 29.26 -3.91
C GLY A 89 7.22 28.46 -4.29
N LEU A 90 7.33 27.18 -4.64
CA LEU A 90 6.17 26.36 -5.04
C LEU A 90 5.52 25.59 -3.87
N TYR A 91 6.24 25.45 -2.76
CA TYR A 91 5.85 24.65 -1.60
C TYR A 91 6.19 25.40 -0.32
N GLN A 92 5.41 25.11 0.74
CA GLN A 92 5.63 25.69 2.07
C GLN A 92 5.60 24.62 3.16
N ALA A 93 6.16 24.95 4.31
CA ALA A 93 6.03 24.09 5.48
C ALA A 93 4.54 23.92 5.82
N ARG A 94 4.13 22.68 6.12
CA ARG A 94 2.72 22.34 6.43
C ARG A 94 1.73 22.71 5.33
N ASP A 95 2.17 22.61 4.08
CA ASP A 95 1.30 22.83 2.93
C ASP A 95 0.04 21.94 3.02
N PRO A 96 -1.17 22.53 3.00
CA PRO A 96 -2.41 21.77 3.18
C PRO A 96 -2.68 20.77 2.05
N ARG A 97 -2.02 20.90 0.89
CA ARG A 97 -2.08 19.93 -0.20
C ARG A 97 -1.35 18.61 0.13
N PHE A 98 -0.52 18.62 1.17
CA PHE A 98 0.40 17.55 1.53
C PHE A 98 0.16 17.10 2.98
N VAL A 99 -1.07 16.65 3.24
CA VAL A 99 -1.54 16.23 4.57
C VAL A 99 -2.16 14.85 4.48
N THR A 100 -1.81 14.00 5.44
CA THR A 100 -2.43 12.68 5.61
C THR A 100 -2.80 12.43 7.06
N GLN A 101 -3.74 11.54 7.31
CA GLN A 101 -4.18 11.18 8.65
C GLN A 101 -3.63 9.82 9.06
N ALA A 102 -3.00 9.77 10.24
CA ALA A 102 -2.54 8.51 10.81
C ALA A 102 -3.73 7.60 11.19
N VAL A 103 -3.52 6.28 11.15
CA VAL A 103 -4.54 5.28 11.53
C VAL A 103 -5.01 5.48 12.97
N ASP A 104 -4.09 5.77 13.88
CA ASP A 104 -4.36 6.08 15.27
C ASP A 104 -3.30 7.04 15.85
N LYS A 105 -3.47 7.39 17.12
CA LYS A 105 -2.51 8.26 17.82
C LYS A 105 -1.12 7.61 17.90
N ALA A 106 -1.02 6.28 18.04
CA ALA A 106 0.25 5.56 18.18
C ALA A 106 1.07 5.57 16.88
N ALA A 107 0.41 5.52 15.72
CA ALA A 107 1.03 5.58 14.41
C ALA A 107 1.68 6.94 14.09
N HIS A 108 1.10 8.03 14.62
CA HIS A 108 1.71 9.35 14.57
C HIS A 108 2.74 9.55 15.70
N ASN A 109 2.49 8.96 16.88
CA ASN A 109 3.44 8.98 17.99
C ASN A 109 4.68 8.11 17.69
N GLY A 110 5.80 8.38 18.38
CA GLY A 110 7.11 7.78 18.11
C GLY A 110 8.12 8.74 17.46
N TYR A 111 7.77 10.03 17.41
CA TYR A 111 8.64 11.19 17.13
C TYR A 111 10.00 10.99 17.85
N GLN A 112 11.11 10.71 17.19
CA GLN A 112 11.60 11.43 16.01
C GLN A 112 12.20 10.55 14.90
N HIS A 113 12.38 9.24 15.09
CA HIS A 113 13.27 8.49 14.18
C HIS A 113 12.73 8.38 12.75
N TRP A 114 11.49 7.90 12.58
CA TRP A 114 10.91 7.75 11.24
C TRP A 114 10.68 9.10 10.55
N HIS A 115 10.21 10.11 11.29
CA HIS A 115 10.06 11.48 10.77
C HIS A 115 11.40 12.04 10.28
N ARG A 116 12.47 11.88 11.06
CA ARG A 116 13.82 12.33 10.69
C ARG A 116 14.36 11.56 9.48
N GLN A 117 14.12 10.25 9.41
CA GLN A 117 14.52 9.42 8.27
C GLN A 117 13.83 9.87 6.98
N VAL A 118 12.51 10.09 7.02
CA VAL A 118 11.77 10.61 5.86
C VAL A 118 12.28 12.00 5.48
N ASP A 119 12.45 12.91 6.45
CA ASP A 119 13.02 14.24 6.21
C ASP A 119 14.43 14.16 5.57
N GLU A 120 15.29 13.27 6.07
CA GLU A 120 16.65 13.08 5.55
C GLU A 120 16.64 12.52 4.14
N GLU A 121 15.77 11.55 3.87
CA GLU A 121 15.60 10.99 2.54
C GLU A 121 15.13 12.04 1.54
N VAL A 122 14.11 12.83 1.90
CA VAL A 122 13.58 13.90 1.05
C VAL A 122 14.62 14.99 0.81
N VAL A 123 15.32 15.41 1.85
CA VAL A 123 16.40 16.41 1.71
C VAL A 123 17.51 15.88 0.81
N THR A 124 17.90 14.62 0.96
CA THR A 124 18.95 13.99 0.14
C THR A 124 18.52 13.93 -1.32
N TRP A 125 17.26 13.53 -1.58
CA TRP A 125 16.71 13.52 -2.92
C TRP A 125 16.70 14.90 -3.55
N LEU A 126 16.29 15.94 -2.82
CA LEU A 126 16.30 17.33 -3.30
C LEU A 126 17.71 17.84 -3.64
N TRP A 127 18.73 17.45 -2.88
CA TRP A 127 20.12 17.79 -3.19
C TRP A 127 20.64 17.08 -4.44
N ASN A 128 20.23 15.83 -4.66
CA ASN A 128 20.65 15.06 -5.83
C ASN A 128 19.84 15.38 -7.10
N ASN A 129 18.69 16.05 -6.97
CA ASN A 129 17.77 16.32 -8.08
C ASN A 129 17.45 17.82 -8.20
N ARG A 130 18.49 18.66 -8.23
CA ARG A 130 18.40 20.13 -8.18
C ARG A 130 17.52 20.79 -9.25
N THR A 131 17.27 20.09 -10.35
CA THR A 131 16.44 20.54 -11.48
C THR A 131 15.10 19.79 -11.59
N ALA A 132 14.73 19.00 -10.57
CA ALA A 132 13.48 18.26 -10.56
C ALA A 132 12.27 19.18 -10.78
N THR A 133 11.29 18.66 -11.50
CA THR A 133 9.98 19.28 -11.71
C THR A 133 9.06 19.03 -10.51
N PRO A 134 7.99 19.83 -10.34
CA PRO A 134 6.94 19.56 -9.34
C PRO A 134 6.40 18.13 -9.41
N ALA A 135 6.12 17.64 -10.62
CA ALA A 135 5.61 16.28 -10.83
C ALA A 135 6.59 15.20 -10.31
N GLN A 136 7.89 15.37 -10.54
CA GLN A 136 8.90 14.42 -10.04
C GLN A 136 9.00 14.46 -8.51
N PHE A 137 8.96 15.64 -7.90
CA PHE A 137 9.01 15.78 -6.45
C PHE A 137 7.78 15.16 -5.78
N GLU A 138 6.58 15.44 -6.31
CA GLU A 138 5.34 14.90 -5.77
C GLU A 138 5.25 13.37 -5.97
N ALA A 139 5.68 12.86 -7.13
CA ALA A 139 5.80 11.43 -7.35
C ALA A 139 6.78 10.76 -6.37
N PHE A 140 7.91 11.42 -6.09
CA PHE A 140 8.88 10.92 -5.12
C PHE A 140 8.29 10.88 -3.72
N LEU A 141 7.65 11.95 -3.26
CA LEU A 141 6.94 11.93 -1.98
C LEU A 141 5.92 10.79 -1.95
N ARG A 142 5.09 10.63 -2.99
CA ARG A 142 4.04 9.58 -3.05
C ARG A 142 4.64 8.19 -2.96
N SER A 143 5.82 7.99 -3.54
CA SER A 143 6.54 6.73 -3.44
C SER A 143 6.96 6.38 -2.01
N ILE A 144 7.31 7.36 -1.18
CA ILE A 144 7.62 7.16 0.24
C ILE A 144 6.36 6.69 0.98
N TYR A 145 5.24 7.41 0.81
CA TYR A 145 4.02 7.13 1.58
C TYR A 145 3.19 5.96 1.05
N SER A 146 3.59 5.38 -0.09
CA SER A 146 3.03 4.13 -0.61
C SER A 146 3.77 2.89 -0.10
N ARG A 147 4.86 3.05 0.68
CA ARG A 147 5.60 1.92 1.23
C ARG A 147 4.77 1.18 2.30
N PRO A 148 4.95 -0.14 2.48
CA PRO A 148 4.15 -0.91 3.43
C PRO A 148 4.15 -0.36 4.86
N GLU A 149 5.32 0.07 5.36
CA GLU A 149 5.47 0.65 6.70
C GLU A 149 4.81 2.03 6.83
N MET A 150 4.74 2.78 5.73
CA MET A 150 4.07 4.08 5.69
C MET A 150 2.57 3.91 5.56
N LEU A 151 2.08 2.96 4.74
CA LEU A 151 0.66 2.62 4.65
C LEU A 151 0.12 2.03 5.95
N ALA A 152 0.94 1.27 6.70
CA ALA A 152 0.57 0.82 8.04
C ALA A 152 0.31 1.98 9.01
N ARG A 153 0.94 3.15 8.79
CA ARG A 153 0.75 4.36 9.60
C ARG A 153 -0.31 5.29 9.02
N PHE A 154 -0.30 5.45 7.70
CA PHE A 154 -1.09 6.38 6.89
C PHE A 154 -1.79 5.58 5.78
N PRO A 155 -2.91 4.90 6.08
CA PRO A 155 -3.52 3.94 5.15
C PRO A 155 -3.91 4.51 3.79
N ASN A 156 -4.09 5.83 3.70
CA ASN A 156 -4.46 6.52 2.48
C ASN A 156 -3.27 7.14 1.74
N GLY A 157 -2.02 6.89 2.16
CA GLY A 157 -0.85 7.61 1.65
C GLY A 157 -0.98 9.11 1.93
N PHE A 158 -0.55 9.99 1.02
CA PHE A 158 -0.93 11.41 0.94
C PHE A 158 -1.09 11.80 -0.54
#